data_AF-A0A2A5NRV6-F1
#
_entry.id   AF-A0A2A5NRV6-F1
#
_cell.length_a   1.000
_cell.length_b   1.000
_cell.length_c   1.000
_cell.angle_alpha   90.00
_cell.angle_beta   90.00
_cell.angle_gamma   90.00
#
_symmetry.space_group_name_H-M   'P 1'
#
loop_
_entity.id
_entity.type
_entity.pdbx_description
1 polymer ?
#
loop_
_entity_poly.entity_id
_entity_poly.type
_entity_poly.pdbx_seq_one_letter_code
_entity_poly.pdbx_strand_id
1 'polypeptide(L)' 'MCESVQCPVCGKSSWTGCGEHVRDVMRGVRRRDRCQGHGIPHHLLETRGFR' A
#
# COMPACT_ATOMS: atom_id res chain seq x y z
N MET A 1 -1.54 10.66 6.51
CA MET A 1 -0.63 10.85 5.37
C MET A 1 -0.70 9.60 4.52
N CYS A 2 -0.90 9.68 3.20
CA CYS A 2 -0.81 8.47 2.37
C CYS A 2 0.59 8.33 1.80
N GLU A 3 1.12 7.13 1.78
CA GLU A 3 2.48 6.84 1.30
C GLU A 3 2.53 5.52 0.53
N SER A 4 3.47 5.40 -0.41
CA SER A 4 3.68 4.18 -1.19
C SER A 4 4.55 3.21 -0.42
N VAL A 5 4.04 2.00 -0.16
CA VAL A 5 4.74 0.94 0.56
C VAL A 5 4.78 -0.34 -0.26
N GLN A 6 5.68 -1.26 0.05
CA GLN A 6 5.68 -2.59 -0.57
C GLN A 6 4.85 -3.55 0.27
N CYS A 7 3.95 -4.30 -0.37
CA CYS A 7 3.15 -5.30 0.31
C CYS A 7 4.06 -6.45 0.76
N PRO A 8 4.08 -6.82 2.05
CA PRO A 8 4.93 -7.93 2.52
C PRO A 8 4.41 -9.30 2.08
N VAL A 9 3.16 -9.41 1.61
CA VAL A 9 2.57 -10.68 1.17
C VAL A 9 2.96 -11.01 -0.27
N CYS A 10 2.89 -10.02 -1.17
CA CYS A 10 3.10 -10.24 -2.59
C CYS A 10 4.27 -9.44 -3.19
N GLY A 11 4.94 -8.60 -2.40
CA GLY A 11 6.04 -7.73 -2.84
C GLY A 11 5.63 -6.58 -3.76
N LYS A 12 4.34 -6.43 -4.06
CA LYS A 12 3.82 -5.40 -4.98
C LYS A 12 3.63 -4.06 -4.29
N SER A 13 3.63 -2.97 -5.06
CA SER A 13 3.37 -1.62 -4.56
C SER A 13 1.94 -1.52 -4.03
N SER A 14 1.81 -1.08 -2.79
CA SER A 14 0.57 -0.76 -2.09
C SER A 14 0.68 0.66 -1.53
N TRP A 15 -0.37 1.17 -0.89
CA TRP A 15 -0.34 2.45 -0.20
C TRP A 15 -0.83 2.26 1.22
N THR A 16 -0.29 3.00 2.19
CA THR A 16 -0.91 3.13 3.52
C THR A 16 -1.52 4.51 3.73
N GLY A 17 -2.44 4.66 4.69
CA GLY A 17 -3.16 5.89 5.02
C GLY A 17 -4.66 5.88 4.70
N CYS A 18 -5.30 7.05 4.80
CA CYS A 18 -6.75 7.24 4.64
C CYS A 18 -7.29 6.98 3.22
N GLY A 19 -6.42 6.83 2.21
CA GLY A 19 -6.81 6.55 0.83
C GLY A 19 -7.22 7.77 0.02
N GLU A 20 -7.39 8.94 0.63
CA GLU A 20 -7.72 10.18 -0.08
C GLU A 20 -6.67 10.57 -1.13
N HIS A 21 -5.42 10.22 -0.90
CA HIS A 21 -4.30 10.54 -1.79
C HIS A 21 -3.79 9.33 -2.58
N VAL A 22 -4.59 8.25 -2.69
CA VAL A 22 -4.14 7.02 -3.36
C VAL A 22 -3.78 7.24 -4.83
N ARG A 23 -4.47 8.19 -5.50
CA ARG A 23 -4.20 8.52 -6.91
C ARG A 23 -2.82 9.11 -7.11
N ASP A 24 -2.38 9.97 -6.20
CA ASP A 24 -1.06 10.61 -6.25
C ASP A 24 0.03 9.62 -5.83
N VAL A 25 -0.21 8.85 -4.77
CA VAL A 25 0.73 7.82 -4.29
C VAL A 25 0.96 6.71 -5.33
N MET A 26 -0.08 6.32 -6.06
CA MET A 26 0.01 5.31 -7.12
C MET A 26 0.32 5.91 -8.50
N ARG A 27 0.69 7.19 -8.58
CA ARG A 27 0.98 7.86 -9.85
C ARG A 27 2.26 7.27 -10.46
N GLY A 28 2.10 6.45 -11.50
CA GLY A 28 3.19 5.75 -12.17
C GLY A 28 3.24 4.24 -11.89
N VAL A 29 2.46 3.74 -10.93
CA VAL A 29 2.38 2.30 -10.64
C VAL A 29 1.41 1.62 -11.61
N ARG A 30 1.95 0.74 -12.46
CA ARG A 30 1.14 -0.04 -13.42
C ARG A 30 0.19 -0.95 -12.66
N ARG A 31 -1.01 -1.21 -13.21
CA ARG A 31 -2.02 -2.10 -12.56
C ARG A 31 -1.46 -3.48 -12.19
N ARG A 32 -0.52 -4.02 -12.97
CA ARG A 32 0.13 -5.31 -12.71
C ARG A 32 1.03 -5.32 -11.46
N ASP A 33 1.60 -4.16 -11.14
CA ASP A 33 2.55 -3.93 -10.05
C ASP A 33 1.84 -3.40 -8.78
N ARG A 34 0.51 -3.19 -8.83
CA ARG A 34 -0.31 -2.86 -7.67
C ARG A 34 -0.71 -4.11 -6.91
N CYS A 35 -0.67 -4.03 -5.59
CA CYS A 35 -1.30 -5.02 -4.73
C CYS A 35 -2.81 -5.04 -4.98
N GLN A 36 -3.39 -6.23 -5.13
CA GLN A 36 -4.83 -6.41 -5.40
C GLN A 36 -5.68 -6.51 -4.12
N GLY A 37 -5.06 -6.29 -2.96
CA GLY A 37 -5.69 -6.55 -1.68
C GLY A 37 -5.62 -8.03 -1.37
N HIS A 38 -4.71 -8.38 -0.46
CA HIS A 38 -4.82 -9.60 0.33
C HIS A 38 -5.54 -9.14 1.60
N GLY A 39 -6.52 -9.87 2.13
CA GLY A 39 -7.44 -9.43 3.20
C GLY A 39 -6.81 -9.03 4.56
N ILE A 40 -5.53 -8.68 4.58
CA ILE A 40 -4.85 -8.03 5.69
C ILE A 40 -5.29 -6.57 5.81
N PRO A 41 -5.89 -6.20 6.95
CA PRO A 41 -6.20 -4.81 7.24
C PRO A 41 -4.92 -3.96 7.28
N HIS A 42 -5.01 -2.73 6.76
CA HIS A 42 -3.86 -1.82 6.67
C HIS A 42 -3.23 -1.49 8.04
N HIS A 43 -4.04 -1.50 9.11
CA HIS A 43 -3.57 -1.27 10.48
C HIS A 43 -2.61 -2.37 10.99
N LEU A 44 -2.62 -3.57 10.39
CA LEU A 44 -1.68 -4.66 10.71
C LEU A 44 -0.28 -4.40 10.14
N LEU A 45 -0.18 -3.57 9.09
CA LEU A 45 1.11 -3.14 8.52
C LEU A 45 1.72 -2.03 9.39
N GLU A 46 0.88 -1.13 9.91
CA GLU A 46 1.30 -0.04 10.80
C GLU A 46 1.76 -0.55 12.19
N THR A 47 1.09 -1.55 12.76
CA THR A 47 1.46 -2.12 14.07
C THR A 47 2.78 -2.90 14.06
N ARG A 48 3.27 -3.30 12.89
CA ARG A 48 4.54 -4.03 12.75
C ARG A 48 5.77 -3.12 12.68
N GLY A 49 5.61 -1.80 12.84
CA GLY A 49 6.75 -0.89 13.03
C GLY A 49 7.71 -0.82 11.85
N PHE A 50 7.24 -1.14 10.64
CA PHE A 50 8.00 -0.92 9.41
C PHE A 50 7.85 0.55 9.02
N ARG A 51 8.79 1.34 9.52
CA ARG A 51 9.00 2.75 9.17
C ARG A 51 9.72 2.87 7.82
#